data_AF-A0A534ZS91-F1
#
_entry.id   AF-A0A534ZS91-F1
#
_cell.length_a   1.000
_cell.length_b   1.000
_cell.length_c   1.000
_cell.angle_alpha   90.00
_cell.angle_beta   90.00
_cell.angle_gamma   90.00
#
_symmetry.space_group_name_H-M   'P 1'
#
loop_
_entity.id
_entity.type
_entity.pdbx_description
1 polymer ?
#
loop_
_entity_poly.entity_id
_entity_poly.type
_entity_poly.pdbx_seq_one_letter_code
_entity_poly.pdbx_strand_id
1 'polypeptide(L)'
;MCRRRIQIQGRTSTNGAYHGLRCNAKTEGSMSFDVLAQLNWVAVIVGTVVYFAIGAVWFTPILFGRPWQRSIGWDPSRTAPQMNPVTYAVPAVLYLLASIATGMLAAATGSTTFGSGIVLGLVVAVGYALVVIANDAVFDPNKPEPVTWFVITGGYNLVGLLIVAVLVSVWH
;
A
#
# COMPACT_ATOMS: atom_id res chain seq x y z
N MET A 1 -23.68 29.85 9.97
CA MET A 1 -24.61 30.86 9.41
C MET A 1 -23.84 32.14 9.10
N CYS A 2 -23.45 32.36 7.84
CA CYS A 2 -22.86 33.61 7.37
C CYS A 2 -24.00 34.48 6.80
N ARG A 3 -24.41 35.53 7.52
CA ARG A 3 -25.58 36.34 7.17
C ARG A 3 -25.15 37.43 6.17
N ARG A 4 -25.32 37.19 4.86
CA ARG A 4 -25.22 38.24 3.83
C ARG A 4 -26.38 39.23 4.02
N ARG A 5 -26.10 40.45 4.44
CA ARG A 5 -27.05 41.57 4.38
C ARG A 5 -26.55 42.53 3.30
N ILE A 6 -27.16 42.48 2.13
CA ILE A 6 -26.92 43.40 1.02
C ILE A 6 -27.78 44.64 1.29
N GLN A 7 -27.17 45.81 1.46
CA GLN A 7 -27.84 47.11 1.42
C GLN A 7 -27.27 47.90 0.23
N ILE A 8 -28.17 48.38 -0.62
CA ILE A 8 -27.89 49.08 -1.88
C ILE A 8 -27.85 50.59 -1.61
N GLN A 9 -26.77 51.22 -2.08
CA GLN A 9 -26.50 52.63 -2.42
C GLN A 9 -26.79 53.77 -1.42
N GLY A 10 -25.72 54.51 -1.10
CA GLY A 10 -25.74 55.88 -0.59
C GLY A 10 -24.33 56.49 -0.52
N ARG A 11 -24.03 57.35 -1.49
CA ARG A 11 -22.90 58.31 -1.63
C ARG A 11 -22.09 58.66 -0.36
N THR A 12 -20.74 58.61 -0.45
CA THR A 12 -19.75 59.70 -0.19
C THR A 12 -18.37 59.16 0.23
N SER A 13 -17.34 59.83 -0.30
CA SER A 13 -15.91 59.67 -0.01
C SER A 13 -15.58 59.74 1.48
N THR A 14 -14.69 58.87 1.97
CA THR A 14 -13.67 59.21 2.98
C THR A 14 -12.69 58.04 3.17
N ASN A 15 -11.42 58.41 3.33
CA ASN A 15 -10.28 57.58 3.66
C ASN A 15 -10.57 56.61 4.82
N GLY A 16 -10.18 55.35 4.67
CA GLY A 16 -10.20 54.37 5.76
C GLY A 16 -9.45 53.11 5.35
N ALA A 17 -8.35 52.84 6.04
CA ALA A 17 -7.55 51.65 5.87
C ALA A 17 -8.38 50.38 6.18
N TYR A 18 -8.70 49.60 5.15
CA TYR A 18 -9.30 48.29 5.32
C TYR A 18 -8.18 47.27 5.51
N HIS A 19 -7.88 46.99 6.78
CA HIS A 19 -7.07 45.85 7.19
C HIS A 19 -7.80 44.58 6.70
N GLY A 20 -7.35 44.05 5.57
CA GLY A 20 -7.99 42.93 4.90
C GLY A 20 -8.05 41.72 5.81
N LEU A 21 -9.26 41.32 6.19
CA LEU A 21 -9.52 39.95 6.65
C LEU A 21 -9.25 39.03 5.46
N ARG A 22 -8.02 38.52 5.39
CA ARG A 22 -7.69 37.39 4.53
C ARG A 22 -8.43 36.18 5.08
N CYS A 23 -9.58 35.85 4.49
CA CYS A 23 -10.08 34.49 4.50
C CYS A 23 -8.98 33.64 3.87
N ASN A 24 -8.19 32.95 4.71
CA ASN A 24 -7.30 31.91 4.24
C ASN A 24 -8.23 30.81 3.72
N ALA A 25 -8.47 30.81 2.41
CA ALA A 25 -9.10 29.71 1.72
C ALA A 25 -8.24 28.48 2.07
N LYS A 26 -8.84 27.52 2.77
CA LYS A 26 -8.22 26.22 3.02
C LYS A 26 -7.73 25.73 1.67
N THR A 27 -6.41 25.53 1.55
CA THR A 27 -5.80 24.90 0.39
C THR A 27 -6.63 23.66 0.07
N GLU A 28 -7.32 23.67 -1.06
CA GLU A 28 -8.02 22.50 -1.57
C GLU A 28 -6.94 21.42 -1.74
N GLY A 29 -7.00 20.36 -0.94
CA GLY A 29 -6.09 19.24 -1.04
C GLY A 29 -6.33 18.51 -2.35
N SER A 30 -5.72 19.00 -3.43
CA SER A 30 -5.55 18.20 -4.63
C SER A 30 -4.66 17.02 -4.25
N MET A 31 -5.14 15.79 -4.48
CA MET A 31 -4.25 14.62 -4.45
C MET A 31 -3.24 14.79 -5.57
N SER A 32 -2.10 15.40 -5.24
CA SER A 32 -1.00 15.65 -6.17
C SER A 32 0.05 14.55 -6.04
N PHE A 33 0.68 14.19 -7.16
CA PHE A 33 1.80 13.25 -7.18
C PHE A 33 3.09 13.84 -6.59
N ASP A 34 3.07 15.09 -6.10
CA ASP A 34 4.19 15.71 -5.38
C ASP A 34 4.64 14.91 -4.14
N VAL A 35 3.75 14.08 -3.58
CA VAL A 35 4.09 13.11 -2.53
C VAL A 35 5.23 12.16 -2.94
N LEU A 36 5.37 11.83 -4.22
CA LEU A 36 6.46 10.97 -4.71
C LEU A 36 7.85 11.58 -4.47
N ALA A 37 7.94 12.92 -4.49
CA ALA A 37 9.20 13.62 -4.21
C ALA A 37 9.56 13.63 -2.72
N GLN A 38 8.58 13.35 -1.84
CA GLN A 38 8.76 13.31 -0.39
C GLN A 38 9.11 11.91 0.12
N LEU A 39 9.05 10.89 -0.74
CA LEU A 39 9.36 9.52 -0.34
C LEU A 39 10.88 9.34 -0.18
N ASN A 40 11.26 8.66 0.90
CA ASN A 40 12.58 8.08 1.02
C ASN A 40 12.69 6.89 0.05
N TRP A 41 13.25 7.13 -1.13
CA TRP A 41 13.43 6.11 -2.16
C TRP A 41 14.32 4.95 -1.70
N VAL A 42 15.26 5.18 -0.78
CA VAL A 42 16.09 4.10 -0.25
C VAL A 42 15.23 3.14 0.57
N ALA A 43 14.36 3.66 1.44
CA ALA A 43 13.42 2.85 2.22
C ALA A 43 12.47 2.05 1.32
N VAL A 44 11.96 2.67 0.24
CA VAL A 44 11.09 2.01 -0.75
C VAL A 44 11.80 0.85 -1.46
N ILE A 45 13.01 1.07 -1.96
CA ILE A 45 13.79 0.04 -2.65
C ILE A 45 14.17 -1.09 -1.69
N VAL A 46 14.62 -0.77 -0.48
CA VAL A 46 14.95 -1.77 0.54
C VAL A 46 13.71 -2.58 0.93
N GLY A 47 12.57 -1.92 1.16
CA GLY A 47 11.30 -2.59 1.42
C GLY A 47 10.90 -3.55 0.28
N THR A 48 11.06 -3.11 -0.96
CA THR A 48 10.81 -3.95 -2.15
C THR A 48 11.68 -5.20 -2.18
N VAL A 49 12.99 -5.03 -1.96
CA VAL A 49 13.95 -6.15 -1.97
C VAL A 49 13.65 -7.12 -0.83
N VAL A 50 13.35 -6.62 0.37
CA VAL A 50 12.99 -7.46 1.52
C VAL A 50 11.70 -8.24 1.24
N TYR A 51 10.69 -7.58 0.70
CA TYR A 51 9.43 -8.25 0.35
C TYR A 51 9.67 -9.37 -0.68
N PHE A 52 10.44 -9.09 -1.73
CA PHE A 52 10.80 -10.10 -2.73
C PHE A 52 11.59 -11.27 -2.13
N ALA A 53 12.57 -10.97 -1.26
CA ALA A 53 13.41 -11.98 -0.61
C ALA A 53 12.59 -12.89 0.32
N ILE A 54 11.59 -12.33 1.03
CA ILE A 54 10.65 -13.12 1.82
C ILE A 54 9.94 -14.12 0.92
N GLY A 55 9.46 -13.72 -0.26
CA GLY A 55 8.82 -14.62 -1.21
C GLY A 55 9.72 -15.78 -1.62
N ALA A 56 11.00 -15.49 -1.92
CA ALA A 56 11.98 -16.51 -2.27
C ALA A 56 12.18 -17.57 -1.17
N VAL A 57 12.10 -17.16 0.11
CA VAL A 57 12.26 -18.05 1.27
C VAL A 57 10.94 -18.75 1.63
N TRP A 58 9.81 -18.04 1.58
CA TRP A 58 8.48 -18.47 2.01
C TRP A 58 7.97 -19.69 1.24
N PHE A 59 8.17 -19.70 -0.08
CA PHE A 59 7.72 -20.75 -0.98
C PHE A 59 8.74 -21.88 -1.17
N THR A 60 9.82 -21.91 -0.39
CA THR A 60 10.73 -23.05 -0.36
C THR A 60 10.06 -24.29 0.23
N PRO A 61 10.49 -25.51 -0.13
CA PRO A 61 9.96 -26.76 0.45
C PRO A 61 10.12 -26.87 1.99
N ILE A 62 11.00 -26.06 2.59
CA ILE A 62 11.31 -26.06 4.02
C ILE A 62 10.24 -25.30 4.83
N LEU A 63 9.70 -24.21 4.29
CA LEU A 63 8.65 -23.42 4.93
C LEU A 63 7.27 -23.85 4.46
N PHE A 64 6.74 -23.21 3.41
CA PHE A 64 5.35 -23.38 2.98
C PHE A 64 5.21 -23.86 1.53
N GLY A 65 6.32 -24.15 0.82
CA GLY A 65 6.29 -24.56 -0.58
C GLY A 65 5.48 -25.83 -0.84
N ARG A 66 5.67 -26.88 -0.02
CA ARG A 66 4.94 -28.15 -0.14
C ARG A 66 3.42 -28.01 0.09
N PRO A 67 2.94 -27.42 1.19
CA PRO A 67 1.51 -27.22 1.39
C PRO A 67 0.92 -26.23 0.35
N TRP A 68 1.68 -25.22 -0.08
CA TRP A 68 1.25 -24.34 -1.17
C TRP A 68 1.05 -25.10 -2.49
N GLN A 69 2.01 -25.94 -2.89
CA GLN A 69 1.90 -26.78 -4.09
C GLN A 69 0.68 -27.70 -4.04
N ARG A 70 0.42 -28.35 -2.91
CA ARG A 70 -0.80 -29.17 -2.72
C ARG A 70 -2.06 -28.33 -2.85
N SER A 71 -2.06 -27.13 -2.26
CA SER A 71 -3.23 -26.26 -2.24
C SER A 71 -3.67 -25.76 -3.62
N ILE A 72 -2.75 -25.74 -4.59
CA ILE A 72 -3.03 -25.40 -6.00
C ILE A 72 -3.17 -26.63 -6.90
N GLY A 73 -3.14 -27.84 -6.34
CA GLY A 73 -3.22 -29.08 -7.12
C GLY A 73 -1.99 -29.37 -7.97
N TRP A 74 -0.81 -28.89 -7.56
CA TRP A 74 0.43 -29.17 -8.26
C TRP A 74 0.77 -30.66 -8.22
N ASP A 75 0.90 -31.27 -9.39
CA ASP A 75 1.33 -32.64 -9.55
C ASP A 75 2.87 -32.72 -9.49
N PRO A 76 3.47 -33.33 -8.46
CA PRO A 76 4.91 -33.43 -8.32
C PRO A 76 5.58 -34.31 -9.38
N SER A 77 4.82 -35.11 -10.14
CA SER A 77 5.33 -35.91 -11.26
C SER A 77 5.49 -35.10 -12.55
N ARG A 78 4.91 -33.89 -12.63
CA ARG A 78 5.08 -32.99 -13.78
C ARG A 78 6.44 -32.33 -13.76
N THR A 79 7.03 -32.19 -14.94
CA THR A 79 8.23 -31.37 -15.15
C THR A 79 7.99 -29.96 -14.63
N ALA A 80 8.87 -29.48 -13.76
CA ALA A 80 8.80 -28.12 -13.26
C ALA A 80 8.79 -27.13 -14.45
N PRO A 81 7.93 -26.10 -14.44
CA PRO A 81 7.89 -25.13 -15.52
C PRO A 81 9.25 -24.43 -15.56
N GLN A 82 9.80 -24.23 -16.75
CA GLN A 82 11.01 -23.42 -16.88
C GLN A 82 10.66 -21.98 -16.50
N MET A 83 11.25 -21.51 -15.40
CA MET A 83 11.08 -20.14 -14.94
C MET A 83 11.88 -19.22 -15.86
N ASN A 84 11.17 -18.43 -16.67
CA ASN A 84 11.76 -17.37 -17.49
C ASN A 84 12.11 -16.18 -16.57
N PRO A 85 13.17 -15.40 -16.84
CA PRO A 85 13.43 -14.11 -16.17
C PRO A 85 12.18 -13.23 -15.92
N VAL A 86 11.21 -13.23 -16.84
CA VAL A 86 9.94 -12.49 -16.70
C VAL A 86 9.15 -12.91 -15.45
N THR A 87 9.19 -14.19 -15.08
CA THR A 87 8.51 -14.74 -13.89
C THR A 87 9.01 -14.13 -12.58
N TYR A 88 10.23 -13.57 -12.57
CA TYR A 88 10.80 -12.87 -11.42
C TYR A 88 10.74 -11.35 -11.56
N ALA A 89 10.92 -10.83 -12.77
CA ALA A 89 10.89 -9.40 -13.03
C ALA A 89 9.51 -8.79 -12.76
N VAL A 90 8.43 -9.49 -13.16
CA VAL A 90 7.06 -8.98 -12.96
C VAL A 90 6.73 -8.83 -11.47
N PRO A 91 6.90 -9.84 -10.60
CA PRO A 91 6.69 -9.66 -9.16
C PRO A 91 7.56 -8.57 -8.54
N ALA A 92 8.83 -8.42 -8.95
CA ALA A 92 9.70 -7.38 -8.44
C ALA A 92 9.14 -5.96 -8.73
N VAL A 93 8.62 -5.73 -9.94
CA VAL A 93 7.96 -4.47 -10.29
C VAL A 93 6.68 -4.28 -9.49
N LEU A 94 5.87 -5.32 -9.31
CA LEU A 94 4.63 -5.24 -8.52
C LEU A 94 4.92 -4.92 -7.04
N TYR A 95 5.98 -5.48 -6.46
CA TYR A 95 6.40 -5.17 -5.09
C TYR A 95 6.97 -3.76 -4.96
N LEU A 96 7.61 -3.24 -6.01
CA LEU A 96 8.03 -1.84 -6.06
C LEU A 96 6.81 -0.92 -6.04
N LEU A 97 5.80 -1.20 -6.87
CA LEU A 97 4.56 -0.43 -6.89
C LEU A 97 3.83 -0.47 -5.54
N ALA A 98 3.74 -1.65 -4.92
CA ALA A 98 3.16 -1.79 -3.58
C ALA A 98 3.94 -1.01 -2.52
N SER A 99 5.27 -1.00 -2.60
CA SER A 99 6.13 -0.25 -1.68
C SER A 99 6.02 1.26 -1.86
N ILE A 100 5.94 1.75 -3.10
CA ILE A 100 5.66 3.16 -3.41
C ILE A 100 4.31 3.55 -2.83
N ALA A 101 3.24 2.80 -3.13
CA ALA A 101 1.90 3.08 -2.64
C ALA A 101 1.84 3.10 -1.10
N THR A 102 2.52 2.16 -0.44
CA THR A 102 2.61 2.12 1.02
C THR A 102 3.37 3.33 1.57
N GLY A 103 4.47 3.75 0.93
CA GLY A 103 5.18 4.98 1.28
C GLY A 103 4.32 6.24 1.11
N MET A 104 3.53 6.32 0.03
CA MET A 104 2.58 7.42 -0.19
C MET A 104 1.52 7.48 0.92
N LEU A 105 0.99 6.32 1.33
CA LEU A 105 0.06 6.24 2.45
C LEU A 105 0.72 6.61 3.77
N ALA A 106 1.97 6.22 4.00
CA ALA A 106 2.73 6.63 5.18
C ALA A 106 2.89 8.15 5.24
N ALA A 107 3.28 8.78 4.13
CA ALA A 107 3.40 10.24 4.03
C ALA A 107 2.04 10.94 4.24
N ALA A 108 0.98 10.46 3.59
CA ALA A 108 -0.37 11.04 3.70
C ALA A 108 -0.98 10.92 5.11
N THR A 109 -0.64 9.86 5.84
CA THR A 109 -1.13 9.61 7.21
C THR A 109 -0.20 10.15 8.29
N GLY A 110 0.99 10.65 7.94
CA GLY A 110 2.00 11.08 8.90
C GLY A 110 2.60 9.92 9.72
N SER A 111 2.66 8.72 9.13
CA SER A 111 3.18 7.52 9.80
C SER A 111 4.71 7.53 9.86
N THR A 112 5.29 8.06 10.93
CA THR A 112 6.74 8.26 11.11
C THR A 112 7.38 7.40 12.20
N THR A 113 6.60 6.55 12.85
CA THR A 113 7.05 5.70 13.97
C THR A 113 6.90 4.22 13.65
N PHE A 114 7.63 3.37 14.38
CA PHE A 114 7.48 1.92 14.28
C PHE A 114 6.03 1.46 14.55
N GLY A 115 5.39 2.02 15.58
CA GLY A 115 4.01 1.69 15.93
C GLY A 115 3.00 2.10 14.85
N SER A 116 3.12 3.31 14.29
CA SER A 116 2.28 3.74 13.18
C SER A 116 2.52 2.91 11.91
N GLY A 117 3.76 2.48 11.67
CA GLY A 117 4.10 1.58 10.55
C GLY A 117 3.43 0.21 10.68
N ILE A 118 3.35 -0.36 11.89
CA ILE A 118 2.59 -1.59 12.14
C ILE A 118 1.10 -1.38 11.81
N VAL A 119 0.49 -0.31 12.33
CA VAL A 119 -0.93 -0.02 12.09
C VAL A 119 -1.19 0.17 10.59
N LEU A 120 -0.35 0.95 9.90
CA LEU A 120 -0.44 1.15 8.46
C LEU A 120 -0.32 -0.19 7.71
N GLY A 121 0.67 -1.01 8.06
CA GLY A 121 0.87 -2.32 7.44
C GLY A 121 -0.33 -3.25 7.63
N LEU A 122 -0.91 -3.28 8.83
CA LEU A 122 -2.14 -4.04 9.10
C LEU A 122 -3.33 -3.51 8.30
N VAL A 123 -3.50 -2.19 8.19
CA VAL A 123 -4.58 -1.59 7.39
C VAL A 123 -4.44 -1.96 5.91
N VAL A 124 -3.24 -1.82 5.34
CA VAL A 124 -3.00 -2.13 3.93
C VAL A 124 -3.12 -3.64 3.67
N ALA A 125 -2.50 -4.46 4.52
CA ALA A 125 -2.51 -5.90 4.34
C ALA A 125 -3.90 -6.51 4.60
N VAL A 126 -4.52 -6.22 5.74
CA VAL A 126 -5.81 -6.83 6.11
C VAL A 126 -6.96 -6.19 5.33
N GLY A 127 -6.95 -4.86 5.20
CA GLY A 127 -8.03 -4.12 4.56
C GLY A 127 -8.08 -4.27 3.04
N TYR A 128 -6.94 -4.51 2.38
CA TYR A 128 -6.88 -4.65 0.93
C TYR A 128 -6.35 -6.02 0.50
N ALA A 129 -5.10 -6.34 0.83
CA ALA A 129 -4.45 -7.53 0.28
C ALA A 129 -5.17 -8.83 0.65
N LEU A 130 -5.52 -9.02 1.93
CA LEU A 130 -6.25 -10.20 2.38
C LEU A 130 -7.66 -10.28 1.80
N VAL A 131 -8.33 -9.15 1.57
CA VAL A 131 -9.66 -9.15 0.94
C VAL A 131 -9.58 -9.67 -0.49
N VAL A 132 -8.62 -9.18 -1.27
CA VAL A 132 -8.40 -9.63 -2.66
C VAL A 132 -8.01 -11.11 -2.70
N ILE A 133 -7.07 -11.53 -1.85
CA ILE A 133 -6.62 -12.92 -1.79
C ILE A 133 -7.74 -13.85 -1.30
N ALA A 134 -8.56 -13.42 -0.33
CA ALA A 134 -9.71 -14.20 0.14
C ALA A 134 -10.75 -14.39 -0.97
N ASN A 135 -11.03 -13.34 -1.74
CA ASN A 135 -11.91 -13.42 -2.89
C ASN A 135 -11.39 -14.46 -3.91
N ASP A 136 -10.11 -14.39 -4.27
CA ASP A 136 -9.49 -15.34 -5.20
C ASP A 136 -9.49 -16.79 -4.66
N ALA A 137 -9.41 -16.97 -3.35
CA ALA A 137 -9.51 -18.28 -2.73
C ALA A 137 -10.94 -18.85 -2.80
N VAL A 138 -11.96 -18.01 -2.63
CA VAL A 138 -13.37 -18.43 -2.58
C VAL A 138 -13.93 -18.69 -3.99
N PHE A 139 -13.55 -17.87 -4.98
CA PHE A 139 -14.15 -17.91 -6.31
C PHE A 139 -13.39 -18.76 -7.33
N ASP A 140 -12.27 -19.39 -6.96
CA ASP A 140 -11.57 -20.33 -7.84
C ASP A 140 -12.11 -21.76 -7.68
N PRO A 141 -12.95 -22.26 -8.61
CA PRO A 141 -13.57 -23.58 -8.50
C PRO A 141 -12.57 -24.73 -8.69
N ASN A 142 -11.38 -24.47 -9.22
CA ASN A 142 -10.38 -25.49 -9.52
C ASN A 142 -9.34 -25.66 -8.42
N LYS A 143 -9.42 -24.87 -7.34
CA LYS A 143 -8.44 -24.87 -6.26
C LYS A 143 -8.77 -25.96 -5.23
N PRO A 144 -7.91 -26.99 -5.03
CA PRO A 144 -8.23 -28.10 -4.13
C PRO A 144 -8.32 -27.71 -2.65
N GLU A 145 -7.42 -26.85 -2.17
CA GLU A 145 -7.43 -26.41 -0.76
C GLU A 145 -7.41 -24.87 -0.67
N PRO A 146 -8.56 -24.21 -0.90
CA PRO A 146 -8.63 -22.74 -0.97
C PRO A 146 -8.23 -22.06 0.33
N VAL A 147 -8.57 -22.65 1.48
CA VAL A 147 -8.21 -22.11 2.81
C VAL A 147 -6.70 -22.20 3.07
N THR A 148 -6.08 -23.34 2.77
CA THR A 148 -4.62 -23.51 2.90
C THR A 148 -3.88 -22.49 2.03
N TRP A 149 -4.33 -22.32 0.78
CA TRP A 149 -3.77 -21.33 -0.13
C TRP A 149 -3.92 -19.90 0.38
N PHE A 150 -5.10 -19.54 0.90
CA PHE A 150 -5.37 -18.23 1.49
C PHE A 150 -4.46 -17.95 2.68
N VAL A 151 -4.31 -18.90 3.61
CA VAL A 151 -3.46 -18.72 4.79
C VAL A 151 -1.99 -18.52 4.39
N ILE A 152 -1.48 -19.30 3.43
CA ILE A 152 -0.08 -19.22 3.00
C ILE A 152 0.17 -17.94 2.20
N THR A 153 -0.65 -17.68 1.18
CA THR A 153 -0.47 -16.53 0.26
C THR A 153 -0.85 -15.22 0.93
N GLY A 154 -1.93 -15.22 1.70
CA GLY A 154 -2.35 -14.10 2.53
C GLY A 154 -1.34 -13.80 3.62
N GLY A 155 -0.83 -14.81 4.32
CA GLY A 155 0.22 -14.66 5.33
C GLY A 155 1.51 -14.07 4.75
N TYR A 156 1.93 -14.53 3.57
CA TYR A 156 3.06 -13.95 2.84
C TYR A 156 2.88 -12.45 2.58
N ASN A 157 1.74 -12.06 2.00
CA ASN A 157 1.48 -10.65 1.68
C ASN A 157 1.31 -9.80 2.94
N LEU A 158 0.71 -10.36 4.00
CA LEU A 158 0.58 -9.70 5.29
C LEU A 158 1.95 -9.36 5.88
N VAL A 159 2.85 -10.33 5.97
CA VAL A 159 4.19 -10.13 6.51
C VAL A 159 4.99 -9.16 5.65
N GLY A 160 4.94 -9.32 4.32
CA GLY A 160 5.66 -8.46 3.39
C GLY A 160 5.22 -7.00 3.47
N LEU A 161 3.90 -6.74 3.38
CA LEU A 161 3.35 -5.39 3.48
C LEU A 161 3.55 -4.77 4.87
N LEU A 162 3.50 -5.57 5.93
CA LEU A 162 3.80 -5.10 7.28
C LEU A 162 5.25 -4.61 7.40
N ILE A 163 6.20 -5.38 6.87
CA ILE A 163 7.63 -5.00 6.89
C ILE A 163 7.88 -3.77 6.03
N VAL A 164 7.30 -3.70 4.83
CA VAL A 164 7.38 -2.53 3.95
C VAL A 164 6.84 -1.28 4.66
N ALA A 165 5.66 -1.37 5.27
CA ALA A 165 5.05 -0.25 6.00
C ALA A 165 5.91 0.22 7.17
N VAL A 166 6.48 -0.72 7.95
CA VAL A 166 7.41 -0.38 9.03
C VAL A 166 8.67 0.29 8.49
N LEU A 167 9.27 -0.23 7.42
CA LEU A 167 10.49 0.34 6.84
C LEU A 167 10.28 1.77 6.35
N VAL A 168 9.22 2.01 5.56
CA VAL A 168 8.95 3.36 5.04
C VAL A 168 8.52 4.33 6.14
N SER A 169 7.92 3.86 7.24
CA SER A 169 7.58 4.71 8.38
C SER A 169 8.77 5.03 9.28
N VAL A 170 9.66 4.07 9.53
CA VAL A 170 10.83 4.27 10.39
C VAL A 170 11.92 5.05 9.68
N TRP A 171 12.08 4.82 8.37
CA TRP A 171 13.08 5.45 7.53
C TRP A 171 12.44 6.52 6.63
N HIS A 172 11.68 7.43 7.25
CA HIS A 172 11.03 8.55 6.59
C HIS A 172 12.01 9.68 6.25
#